data_AF-A0AAV6CTD8-F1
#
_entry.id   AF-A0AAV6CTD8-F1
#
_cell.length_a   1.000
_cell.length_b   1.000
_cell.length_c   1.000
_cell.angle_alpha   90.00
_cell.angle_beta   90.00
_cell.angle_gamma   90.00
#
_symmetry.space_group_name_H-M   'P 1'
#
loop_
_entity.id
_entity.type
_entity.pdbx_description
1 polymer ?
#
loop_
_entity_poly.entity_id
_entity_poly.type
_entity_poly.pdbx_seq_one_letter_code
_entity_poly.pdbx_strand_id
1 'polypeptide(L)'
;MRMGASRRIPRWVKLAYTVFVAILVPWYWVTYTPWNFLYFCDIALLVTGVAIWIESPLLVSMQAVAITLPQTLWVVDLLCRLVAGVHVTGVTNYMFEGSLPLFLRGLSLFHGWLPFVLLWVLSRLGYDRRALTLQAAVAVIVLLISYLLAPAPPPPAPHPNWAVNINYVYGLDDKHPQTWMPPPLWLLLLMAFNVIVLYAPTHVVLQRVFDPPYPVDSPRK
;
A
#
# COMPACT_ATOMS: atom_id res chain seq x y z
N MET A 1 -0.21 6.95 34.49
CA MET A 1 -1.62 7.34 34.30
C MET A 1 -1.92 7.36 32.80
N ARG A 2 -2.36 6.23 32.20
CA ARG A 2 -2.70 6.17 30.77
C ARG A 2 -4.08 6.79 30.61
N MET A 3 -4.16 8.05 30.13
CA MET A 3 -5.42 8.67 29.74
C MET A 3 -6.12 7.76 28.73
N GLY A 4 -7.32 7.27 29.09
CA GLY A 4 -8.11 6.37 28.26
C GLY A 4 -8.60 7.11 27.01
N ALA A 5 -7.83 7.04 25.93
CA ALA A 5 -8.01 7.91 24.78
C ALA A 5 -9.25 7.63 23.91
N SER A 6 -10.36 7.01 24.34
CA SER A 6 -11.33 6.37 23.43
C SER A 6 -10.65 5.34 22.50
N ARG A 7 -11.30 4.24 22.14
CA ARG A 7 -10.70 3.26 21.19
C ARG A 7 -11.34 3.30 19.82
N ARG A 8 -12.48 3.98 19.71
CA ARG A 8 -13.19 4.11 18.45
C ARG A 8 -12.44 5.08 17.54
N ILE A 9 -12.58 4.83 16.25
CA ILE A 9 -12.11 5.73 15.23
C ILE A 9 -13.14 6.86 15.13
N PRO A 10 -12.75 8.14 15.27
CA PRO A 10 -13.69 9.25 15.15
C PRO A 10 -14.40 9.23 13.79
N ARG A 11 -15.71 9.54 13.78
CA ARG A 11 -16.52 9.52 12.55
C ARG A 11 -15.96 10.43 11.45
N TRP A 12 -15.39 11.57 11.81
CA TRP A 12 -14.82 12.51 10.85
C TRP A 12 -13.63 11.90 10.08
N VAL A 13 -12.83 11.02 10.70
CA VAL A 13 -11.74 10.30 10.01
C VAL A 13 -12.32 9.34 8.98
N LYS A 14 -13.37 8.60 9.35
CA LYS A 14 -14.07 7.67 8.45
C LYS A 14 -14.62 8.40 7.23
N LEU A 15 -15.28 9.55 7.45
CA LEU A 15 -15.83 10.38 6.38
C LEU A 15 -14.73 10.99 5.50
N ALA A 16 -13.71 11.61 6.09
CA ALA A 16 -12.60 12.22 5.33
C ALA A 16 -11.88 11.19 4.45
N TYR A 17 -11.59 10.00 5.00
CA TYR A 17 -10.99 8.90 4.25
C TYR A 17 -11.91 8.43 3.10
N THR A 18 -13.21 8.29 3.37
CA THR A 18 -14.20 7.88 2.36
C THR A 18 -14.28 8.90 1.22
N VAL A 19 -14.30 10.19 1.54
CA VAL A 19 -14.28 11.28 0.54
C VAL A 19 -13.00 11.21 -0.29
N PHE A 20 -11.84 11.03 0.35
CA PHE A 20 -10.58 10.88 -0.37
C PHE A 20 -10.62 9.71 -1.36
N VAL A 21 -11.06 8.52 -0.92
CA VAL A 21 -11.19 7.34 -1.79
C VAL A 21 -12.20 7.58 -2.92
N ALA A 22 -13.35 8.20 -2.62
CA ALA A 22 -14.37 8.51 -3.61
C ALA A 22 -13.89 9.49 -4.70
N ILE A 23 -12.91 10.35 -4.37
CA ILE A 23 -12.25 11.23 -5.35
C ILE A 23 -11.15 10.46 -6.09
N LEU A 24 -10.30 9.71 -5.37
CA LEU A 24 -9.15 9.04 -5.98
C LEU A 24 -9.57 7.98 -7.01
N VAL A 25 -10.54 7.13 -6.66
CA VAL A 25 -10.94 5.99 -7.48
C VAL A 25 -11.34 6.38 -8.90
N PRO A 26 -12.27 7.32 -9.16
CA PRO A 26 -12.63 7.68 -10.53
C PRO A 26 -11.47 8.27 -11.31
N TRP A 27 -10.63 9.10 -10.69
CA TRP A 27 -9.46 9.69 -11.35
C TRP A 27 -8.42 8.64 -11.74
N TYR A 28 -8.12 7.71 -10.84
CA TYR A 28 -7.20 6.61 -11.09
C TYR A 28 -7.76 5.63 -12.12
N TRP A 29 -9.06 5.31 -12.05
CA TRP A 29 -9.71 4.39 -12.97
C TRP A 29 -9.60 4.86 -14.43
N VAL A 30 -9.91 6.14 -14.68
CA VAL A 30 -9.86 6.70 -16.04
C VAL A 30 -8.42 6.83 -16.53
N THR A 31 -7.48 7.19 -15.65
CA THR A 31 -6.09 7.47 -16.07
C THR A 31 -5.25 6.19 -16.20
N TYR A 32 -5.38 5.29 -15.23
CA TYR A 32 -4.51 4.13 -15.04
C TYR A 32 -5.22 2.80 -15.30
N THR A 33 -6.52 2.81 -15.62
CA THR A 33 -7.38 1.62 -15.76
C THR A 33 -7.66 0.92 -14.42
N PRO A 34 -8.62 -0.03 -14.37
CA PRO A 34 -8.92 -0.79 -13.16
C PRO A 34 -7.76 -1.62 -12.63
N TRP A 35 -6.82 -2.01 -13.51
CA TRP A 35 -5.65 -2.80 -13.14
C TRP A 35 -4.78 -2.12 -12.08
N ASN A 36 -4.78 -0.78 -12.04
CA ASN A 36 -4.05 -0.02 -11.04
C ASN A 36 -4.44 -0.40 -9.60
N PHE A 37 -5.71 -0.75 -9.36
CA PHE A 37 -6.17 -1.09 -8.01
C PHE A 37 -5.65 -2.44 -7.49
N LEU A 38 -4.86 -3.17 -8.27
CA LEU A 38 -4.12 -4.35 -7.84
C LEU A 38 -2.72 -4.03 -7.30
N TYR A 39 -2.23 -2.79 -7.43
CA TYR A 39 -1.02 -2.39 -6.71
C TYR A 39 -1.25 -2.52 -5.20
N PHE A 40 -0.26 -3.04 -4.47
CA PHE A 40 -0.40 -3.27 -3.02
C PHE A 40 -0.74 -1.99 -2.23
N CYS A 41 -0.27 -0.84 -2.69
CA CYS A 41 -0.62 0.46 -2.10
C CYS A 41 -2.11 0.80 -2.27
N ASP A 42 -2.69 0.54 -3.43
CA ASP A 42 -4.10 0.79 -3.73
C ASP A 42 -5.00 -0.21 -3.00
N ILE A 43 -4.62 -1.49 -2.95
CA ILE A 43 -5.29 -2.50 -2.11
C ILE A 43 -5.28 -2.04 -0.65
N ALA A 44 -4.13 -1.60 -0.15
CA ALA A 44 -4.04 -1.10 1.22
C ALA A 44 -4.92 0.12 1.46
N LEU A 45 -4.98 1.07 0.52
CA LEU A 45 -5.87 2.22 0.60
C LEU A 45 -7.34 1.79 0.67
N LEU A 46 -7.80 0.93 -0.24
CA LEU A 46 -9.20 0.51 -0.32
C LEU A 46 -9.62 -0.36 0.87
N VAL A 47 -8.81 -1.36 1.22
CA VAL A 47 -9.07 -2.26 2.35
C VAL A 47 -9.04 -1.49 3.67
N THR A 48 -8.14 -0.52 3.84
CA THR A 48 -8.12 0.33 5.03
C THR A 48 -9.40 1.15 5.15
N GLY A 49 -9.95 1.64 4.03
CA GLY A 49 -11.25 2.33 4.01
C GLY A 49 -12.38 1.47 4.59
N VAL A 50 -12.45 0.20 4.20
CA VAL A 50 -13.40 -0.75 4.80
C VAL A 50 -13.06 -1.00 6.28
N ALA A 51 -11.79 -1.25 6.57
CA ALA A 51 -11.31 -1.62 7.90
C ALA A 51 -11.60 -0.56 8.97
N ILE A 52 -11.51 0.73 8.65
CA ILE A 52 -11.81 1.81 9.60
C ILE A 52 -13.32 1.94 9.88
N TRP A 53 -14.18 1.58 8.93
CA TRP A 53 -15.63 1.60 9.13
C TRP A 53 -16.07 0.51 10.09
N ILE A 54 -15.60 -0.72 9.85
CA ILE A 54 -15.92 -1.88 10.68
C ILE A 54 -15.00 -2.05 11.89
N GLU A 55 -14.00 -1.16 12.04
CA GLU A 55 -12.98 -1.17 13.10
C GLU A 55 -12.29 -2.54 13.26
N SER A 56 -11.90 -3.14 12.13
CA SER A 56 -11.27 -4.46 12.10
C SER A 56 -9.75 -4.38 12.37
N PRO A 57 -9.27 -4.82 13.55
CA PRO A 57 -7.83 -4.83 13.84
C PRO A 57 -7.06 -5.72 12.87
N LEU A 58 -7.68 -6.80 12.39
CA LEU A 58 -7.07 -7.73 11.45
C LEU A 58 -6.77 -7.07 10.10
N LEU A 59 -7.77 -6.43 9.49
CA LEU A 59 -7.58 -5.80 8.18
C LEU A 59 -6.58 -4.65 8.24
N VAL A 60 -6.64 -3.83 9.30
CA VAL A 60 -5.65 -2.76 9.55
C VAL A 60 -4.25 -3.36 9.70
N SER A 61 -4.11 -4.45 10.46
CA SER A 61 -2.82 -5.12 10.67
C SER A 61 -2.26 -5.71 9.37
N MET A 62 -3.11 -6.32 8.53
CA MET A 62 -2.73 -6.81 7.21
C MET A 62 -2.19 -5.68 6.32
N GLN A 63 -2.90 -4.56 6.24
CA GLN A 63 -2.45 -3.43 5.41
C GLN A 63 -1.20 -2.76 6.00
N ALA A 64 -1.11 -2.62 7.33
CA ALA A 64 0.09 -2.09 7.96
C ALA A 64 1.33 -2.96 7.66
N VAL A 65 1.20 -4.29 7.70
CA VAL A 65 2.26 -5.22 7.28
C VAL A 65 2.63 -5.01 5.81
N ALA A 66 1.64 -4.81 4.95
CA ALA A 66 1.85 -4.68 3.52
C ALA A 66 2.66 -3.43 3.12
N ILE A 67 2.33 -2.27 3.72
CA ILE A 67 2.76 -0.98 3.18
C ILE A 67 3.63 -0.13 4.10
N THR A 68 3.76 -0.43 5.40
CA THR A 68 4.52 0.45 6.31
C THR A 68 5.97 0.65 5.84
N LEU A 69 6.69 -0.44 5.56
CA LEU A 69 8.08 -0.35 5.13
C LEU A 69 8.22 0.25 3.70
N PRO A 70 7.50 -0.22 2.67
CA PRO A 70 7.56 0.39 1.33
C PRO A 70 7.20 1.87 1.32
N GLN A 71 6.16 2.29 2.05
CA GLN A 71 5.77 3.69 2.10
C GLN A 71 6.72 4.54 2.93
N THR A 72 7.39 3.98 3.95
CA THR A 72 8.49 4.68 4.62
C THR A 72 9.63 4.97 3.64
N LEU A 73 10.01 4.00 2.80
CA LEU A 73 11.00 4.23 1.74
C LEU A 73 10.54 5.31 0.75
N TRP A 74 9.26 5.29 0.38
CA TRP A 74 8.67 6.31 -0.48
C TRP A 74 8.72 7.71 0.15
N VAL A 75 8.40 7.84 1.44
CA VAL A 75 8.47 9.11 2.18
C VAL A 75 9.91 9.62 2.24
N VAL A 76 10.88 8.74 2.53
CA VAL A 76 12.30 9.10 2.55
C VAL A 76 12.77 9.57 1.18
N ASP A 77 12.44 8.84 0.10
CA ASP A 77 12.78 9.21 -1.28
C ASP A 77 12.20 10.58 -1.66
N LEU A 78 10.94 10.86 -1.28
CA LEU A 78 10.28 12.14 -1.57
C LEU A 78 10.96 13.29 -0.82
N LEU A 79 11.27 13.10 0.46
CA LEU A 79 11.93 14.12 1.28
C LEU A 79 13.35 14.41 0.79
N CYS A 80 14.13 13.39 0.44
CA CYS A 80 15.45 13.55 -0.16
C CYS A 80 15.38 14.35 -1.46
N ARG A 81 14.38 14.06 -2.31
CA ARG A 81 14.18 14.78 -3.56
C ARG A 81 13.80 16.24 -3.31
N LEU A 82 12.92 16.53 -2.35
CA LEU A 82 12.48 17.89 -2.05
C LEU A 82 13.57 18.74 -1.37
N VAL A 83 14.38 18.15 -0.49
CA VAL A 83 15.37 18.90 0.31
C VAL A 83 16.74 18.98 -0.38
N ALA A 84 17.19 17.89 -0.99
CA ALA A 84 18.54 17.76 -1.54
C ALA A 84 18.58 17.55 -3.06
N GLY A 85 17.41 17.43 -3.72
CA GLY A 85 17.34 17.21 -5.17
C GLY A 85 17.72 15.79 -5.64
N VAL A 86 18.06 14.89 -4.72
CA VAL A 86 18.53 13.52 -5.02
C VAL A 86 17.43 12.48 -4.79
N HIS A 87 17.52 11.35 -5.50
CA HIS A 87 16.68 10.18 -5.28
C HIS A 87 17.46 9.09 -4.57
N VAL A 88 16.80 8.37 -3.65
CA VAL A 88 17.36 7.20 -2.97
C VAL A 88 17.09 5.94 -3.80
N THR A 89 15.84 5.78 -4.25
CA THR A 89 15.40 4.67 -5.10
C THR A 89 14.74 5.15 -6.39
N GLY A 90 14.21 6.37 -6.42
CA GLY A 90 13.49 6.91 -7.58
C GLY A 90 12.01 6.50 -7.65
N VAL A 91 11.48 5.85 -6.62
CA VAL A 91 10.04 5.47 -6.54
C VAL A 91 9.11 6.68 -6.51
N THR A 92 9.63 7.89 -6.31
CA THR A 92 8.88 9.15 -6.37
C THR A 92 9.09 9.94 -7.66
N ASN A 93 9.81 9.40 -8.65
CA ASN A 93 10.09 10.11 -9.91
C ASN A 93 8.81 10.66 -10.57
N TYR A 94 7.76 9.84 -10.61
CA TYR A 94 6.47 10.20 -11.21
C TYR A 94 5.81 11.42 -10.54
N MET A 95 6.14 11.73 -9.27
CA MET A 95 5.65 12.93 -8.57
C MET A 95 6.19 14.23 -9.18
N PHE A 96 7.23 14.15 -10.01
CA PHE A 96 7.88 15.29 -10.66
C PHE A 96 7.70 15.28 -12.18
N GLU A 97 6.94 14.33 -12.73
CA GLU A 97 6.68 14.25 -14.17
C GLU A 97 5.66 15.30 -14.60
N GLY A 98 6.08 16.18 -15.52
CA GLY A 98 5.23 17.25 -16.05
C GLY A 98 4.07 16.76 -16.92
N SER A 99 4.16 15.54 -17.46
CA SER A 99 3.09 14.87 -18.21
C SER A 99 1.90 14.47 -17.32
N LEU A 100 2.11 14.30 -16.01
CA LEU A 100 1.06 13.95 -15.07
C LEU A 100 0.44 15.22 -14.45
N PRO A 101 -0.90 15.37 -14.50
CA PRO A 101 -1.58 16.49 -13.85
C PRO A 101 -1.20 16.59 -12.37
N LEU A 102 -0.97 17.81 -11.88
CA LEU A 102 -0.58 18.05 -10.49
C LEU A 102 -1.61 17.45 -9.52
N PHE A 103 -2.90 17.53 -9.86
CA PHE A 103 -3.96 16.94 -9.05
C PHE A 103 -3.81 15.43 -8.89
N LEU A 104 -3.48 14.71 -9.96
CA LEU A 104 -3.31 13.26 -9.96
C LEU A 104 -2.09 12.86 -9.10
N ARG A 105 -0.98 13.58 -9.23
CA ARG A 105 0.20 13.41 -8.36
C ARG A 105 -0.14 13.73 -6.90
N GLY A 106 -0.97 14.74 -6.66
CA GLY A 106 -1.49 15.08 -5.34
C GLY A 106 -2.31 13.94 -4.71
N LEU A 107 -3.10 13.21 -5.51
CA LEU A 107 -3.81 12.02 -5.03
C LEU A 107 -2.84 10.92 -4.60
N SER A 108 -1.70 10.77 -5.28
CA SER A 108 -0.66 9.80 -4.90
C SER A 108 0.02 10.11 -3.57
N LEU A 109 -0.18 11.30 -2.98
CA LEU A 109 0.34 11.62 -1.64
C LEU A 109 -0.22 10.72 -0.53
N PHE A 110 -1.18 9.84 -0.81
CA PHE A 110 -1.56 8.78 0.12
C PHE A 110 -0.38 7.87 0.50
N HIS A 111 0.62 7.69 -0.37
CA HIS A 111 1.86 7.02 0.01
C HIS A 111 2.58 7.73 1.17
N GLY A 112 2.38 9.04 1.29
CA GLY A 112 2.94 9.84 2.36
C GLY A 112 2.16 9.73 3.67
N TRP A 113 0.83 9.84 3.65
CA TRP A 113 0.04 9.92 4.90
C TRP A 113 -0.55 8.58 5.37
N LEU A 114 -0.81 7.62 4.47
CA LEU A 114 -1.45 6.36 4.81
C LEU A 114 -0.69 5.48 5.81
N PRO A 115 0.67 5.37 5.80
CA PRO A 115 1.34 4.47 6.72
C PRO A 115 1.21 5.00 8.15
N PHE A 116 1.24 6.33 8.33
CA PHE A 116 1.04 6.97 9.62
C PHE A 116 -0.41 6.85 10.12
N VAL A 117 -1.39 6.95 9.23
CA VAL A 117 -2.80 6.67 9.58
C VAL A 117 -2.96 5.23 10.05
N LEU A 118 -2.35 4.25 9.36
CA LEU A 118 -2.40 2.85 9.77
C LEU A 118 -1.75 2.61 11.14
N LEU A 119 -0.56 3.17 11.38
CA LEU A 119 0.11 3.08 12.69
C LEU A 119 -0.74 3.73 13.80
N TRP A 120 -1.37 4.86 13.51
CA TRP A 120 -2.30 5.49 14.44
C TRP A 120 -3.51 4.60 14.69
N VAL A 121 -4.16 4.02 13.66
CA VAL A 121 -5.30 3.10 13.86
C VAL A 121 -4.89 1.84 14.65
N LEU A 122 -3.70 1.28 14.41
CA LEU A 122 -3.15 0.19 15.21
C LEU A 122 -3.02 0.57 16.68
N SER A 123 -2.62 1.81 16.98
CA SER A 123 -2.56 2.30 18.37
C SER A 123 -3.94 2.38 19.04
N ARG A 124 -5.03 2.33 18.28
CA ARG A 124 -6.43 2.35 18.77
C ARG A 124 -7.00 0.95 18.91
N LEU A 125 -6.81 0.11 17.89
CA LEU A 125 -7.46 -1.19 17.73
C LEU A 125 -6.59 -2.37 18.19
N GLY A 126 -5.27 -2.19 18.25
CA GLY A 126 -4.29 -3.24 18.49
C GLY A 126 -3.85 -3.96 17.21
N TYR A 127 -2.78 -4.74 17.35
CA TYR A 127 -2.15 -5.47 16.25
C TYR A 127 -2.46 -6.97 16.26
N ASP A 128 -3.10 -7.46 15.20
CA ASP A 128 -3.47 -8.87 15.05
C ASP A 128 -2.33 -9.68 14.44
N ARG A 129 -1.85 -10.69 15.18
CA ARG A 129 -0.72 -11.54 14.78
C ARG A 129 -1.00 -12.40 13.55
N ARG A 130 -2.27 -12.61 13.19
CA ARG A 130 -2.65 -13.35 11.96
C ARG A 130 -2.33 -12.57 10.69
N ALA A 131 -2.01 -11.29 10.81
CA ALA A 131 -1.77 -10.39 9.67
C ALA A 131 -0.70 -10.91 8.70
N LEU A 132 0.42 -11.45 9.19
CA LEU A 132 1.50 -11.91 8.31
C LEU A 132 1.05 -13.02 7.37
N THR A 133 0.47 -14.09 7.92
CA THR A 133 0.05 -15.25 7.11
C THR A 133 -1.03 -14.87 6.11
N LEU A 134 -2.03 -14.11 6.54
CA LEU A 134 -3.14 -13.72 5.67
C LEU A 134 -2.70 -12.71 4.61
N GLN A 135 -1.85 -11.74 4.96
CA GLN A 135 -1.32 -10.79 3.98
C GLN A 135 -0.35 -11.46 3.00
N ALA A 136 0.45 -12.44 3.44
CA ALA A 136 1.30 -13.23 2.55
C ALA A 136 0.46 -14.02 1.52
N ALA A 137 -0.62 -14.66 1.96
CA ALA A 137 -1.54 -15.35 1.07
C ALA A 137 -2.18 -14.40 0.04
N VAL A 138 -2.66 -13.23 0.49
CA VAL A 138 -3.18 -12.18 -0.40
C VAL A 138 -2.12 -11.73 -1.40
N ALA A 139 -0.88 -11.50 -0.96
CA ALA A 139 0.19 -11.06 -1.84
C ALA A 139 0.53 -12.09 -2.92
N VAL A 140 0.60 -13.37 -2.58
CA VAL A 140 0.81 -14.44 -3.58
C VAL A 140 -0.32 -14.45 -4.60
N ILE A 141 -1.57 -14.37 -4.15
CA ILE A 141 -2.74 -14.35 -5.05
C ILE A 141 -2.70 -13.12 -5.97
N VAL A 142 -2.44 -11.94 -5.43
CA VAL A 142 -2.38 -10.69 -6.19
C VAL A 142 -1.24 -10.71 -7.21
N LEU A 143 -0.05 -11.22 -6.83
CA LEU A 143 1.08 -11.35 -7.75
C LEU A 143 0.79 -12.36 -8.87
N LEU A 144 0.14 -13.48 -8.57
CA LEU A 144 -0.29 -14.44 -9.59
C LEU A 144 -1.31 -13.82 -10.55
N ILE A 145 -2.34 -13.15 -10.03
CA ILE A 145 -3.34 -12.46 -10.86
C ILE A 145 -2.67 -11.40 -11.73
N SER A 146 -1.75 -10.61 -11.15
CA SER A 146 -1.02 -9.57 -11.87
C SER A 146 -0.18 -10.16 -12.99
N TYR A 147 0.52 -11.27 -12.75
CA TYR A 147 1.38 -11.91 -13.74
C TYR A 147 0.60 -12.65 -14.84
N LEU A 148 -0.54 -13.25 -14.51
CA LEU A 148 -1.31 -14.07 -15.44
C LEU A 148 -2.33 -13.26 -16.25
N LEU A 149 -2.87 -12.19 -15.68
CA LEU A 149 -4.05 -11.51 -16.22
C LEU A 149 -3.86 -10.01 -16.47
N ALA A 150 -2.98 -9.33 -15.72
CA ALA A 150 -2.80 -7.89 -15.89
C ALA A 150 -1.93 -7.56 -17.12
N PRO A 151 -2.06 -6.35 -17.70
CA PRO A 151 -1.27 -5.93 -18.85
C PRO A 151 0.25 -5.96 -18.57
N ALA A 152 0.98 -6.60 -19.48
CA ALA A 152 2.45 -6.56 -19.50
C ALA A 152 2.95 -5.18 -19.98
N PRO A 153 4.17 -4.77 -19.57
CA PRO A 153 4.80 -3.58 -20.13
C PRO A 153 5.21 -3.79 -21.59
N PRO A 154 5.32 -2.71 -22.40
CA PRO A 154 5.03 -1.30 -22.08
C PRO A 154 3.53 -0.94 -22.18
N PRO A 155 3.11 0.22 -21.63
CA PRO A 155 1.79 0.75 -21.92
C PRO A 155 1.63 1.06 -23.42
N PRO A 156 0.43 0.92 -23.99
CA PRO A 156 0.20 1.18 -25.40
C PRO A 156 0.37 2.67 -25.74
N ALA A 157 0.95 2.97 -26.90
CA ALA A 157 1.27 4.35 -27.30
C ALA A 157 0.10 5.37 -27.21
N PRO A 158 -1.15 5.02 -27.55
CA PRO A 158 -2.29 5.94 -27.38
C PRO A 158 -2.65 6.23 -25.91
N HIS A 159 -2.22 5.39 -24.97
CA HIS A 159 -2.54 5.48 -23.56
C HIS A 159 -1.30 5.24 -22.68
N PRO A 160 -0.34 6.17 -22.68
CA PRO A 160 0.97 5.98 -22.04
C PRO A 160 0.91 5.84 -20.51
N ASN A 161 -0.22 6.20 -19.88
CA ASN A 161 -0.40 6.12 -18.43
C ASN A 161 -1.19 4.88 -17.99
N TRP A 162 -1.69 4.05 -18.91
CA TRP A 162 -2.40 2.84 -18.49
C TRP A 162 -1.49 1.95 -17.65
N ALA A 163 -2.02 1.46 -16.53
CA ALA A 163 -1.26 0.63 -15.62
C ALA A 163 -0.87 -0.68 -16.32
N VAL A 164 0.42 -0.92 -16.33
CA VAL A 164 1.07 -2.15 -16.76
C VAL A 164 1.99 -2.63 -15.64
N ASN A 165 2.53 -3.84 -15.76
CA ASN A 165 3.59 -4.34 -14.88
C ASN A 165 3.23 -4.25 -13.38
N ILE A 166 1.98 -4.55 -13.05
CA ILE A 166 1.43 -4.37 -11.70
C ILE A 166 2.29 -5.12 -10.67
N ASN A 167 2.69 -4.42 -9.61
CA ASN A 167 3.61 -4.92 -8.57
C ASN A 167 4.95 -5.44 -9.13
N TYR A 168 5.41 -4.90 -10.26
CA TYR A 168 6.70 -5.20 -10.90
C TYR A 168 6.86 -6.65 -11.35
N VAL A 169 5.77 -7.38 -11.61
CA VAL A 169 5.80 -8.82 -11.95
C VAL A 169 6.57 -9.18 -13.23
N TYR A 170 6.95 -8.21 -14.07
CA TYR A 170 7.82 -8.40 -15.22
C TYR A 170 9.20 -7.78 -15.08
N GLY A 171 9.49 -7.01 -14.03
CA GLY A 171 10.75 -6.28 -13.86
C GLY A 171 10.53 -4.94 -13.15
N LEU A 172 11.62 -4.25 -12.80
CA LEU A 172 11.56 -2.93 -12.15
C LEU A 172 11.32 -1.76 -13.13
N ASP A 173 11.18 -2.05 -14.43
CA ASP A 173 10.92 -1.06 -15.48
C ASP A 173 9.54 -1.30 -16.10
N ASP A 174 8.72 -0.26 -16.16
CA ASP A 174 7.39 -0.31 -16.76
C ASP A 174 7.41 -0.20 -18.29
N LYS A 175 8.58 -0.04 -18.90
CA LYS A 175 8.77 -0.04 -20.35
C LYS A 175 9.23 -1.38 -20.90
N HIS A 176 10.03 -2.13 -20.14
CA HIS A 176 10.64 -3.37 -20.62
C HIS A 176 10.64 -4.44 -19.52
N PRO A 177 10.15 -5.65 -19.83
CA PRO A 177 10.39 -6.80 -18.97
C PRO A 177 11.88 -7.04 -18.75
N GLN A 178 12.23 -7.53 -17.56
CA GLN A 178 13.57 -8.02 -17.27
C GLN A 178 13.92 -9.20 -18.19
N THR A 179 15.19 -9.30 -18.60
CA THR A 179 15.69 -10.34 -19.53
C THR A 179 16.81 -11.19 -18.93
N TRP A 180 17.19 -10.96 -17.68
CA TRP A 180 18.36 -11.59 -17.06
C TRP A 180 18.04 -12.88 -16.30
N MET A 181 16.76 -13.21 -16.12
CA MET A 181 16.32 -14.50 -15.58
C MET A 181 14.98 -14.96 -16.18
N PRO A 182 14.60 -16.25 -16.01
CA PRO A 182 13.28 -16.72 -16.41
C PRO A 182 12.14 -15.96 -15.70
N PRO A 183 11.07 -15.55 -16.40
CA PRO A 183 9.96 -14.79 -15.79
C PRO A 183 9.29 -15.45 -14.57
N PRO A 184 9.06 -16.79 -14.55
CA PRO A 184 8.52 -17.43 -13.34
C PRO A 184 9.47 -17.35 -12.14
N LEU A 185 10.79 -17.35 -12.36
CA LEU A 185 11.78 -17.19 -11.29
C LEU A 185 11.72 -15.78 -10.71
N TRP A 186 11.57 -14.76 -11.56
CA TRP A 186 11.35 -13.38 -11.13
C TRP A 186 10.09 -13.24 -10.26
N LEU A 187 8.98 -13.86 -10.68
CA LEU A 187 7.74 -13.87 -9.91
C LEU A 187 7.91 -14.54 -8.54
N LEU A 188 8.59 -15.70 -8.48
CA LEU A 188 8.90 -16.37 -7.22
C LEU A 188 9.78 -15.52 -6.29
N LEU A 189 10.78 -14.84 -6.86
CA LEU A 189 11.62 -13.91 -6.12
C LEU A 189 10.81 -12.74 -5.56
N LEU A 190 9.86 -12.19 -6.31
CA LEU A 190 8.97 -11.13 -5.81
C LEU A 190 8.07 -11.61 -4.69
N MET A 191 7.52 -12.83 -4.78
CA MET A 191 6.74 -13.42 -3.70
C MET A 191 7.59 -13.58 -2.43
N ALA A 192 8.78 -14.16 -2.56
CA ALA A 192 9.71 -14.34 -1.46
C ALA A 192 10.16 -12.98 -0.88
N PHE A 193 10.47 -12.00 -1.73
CA PHE A 193 10.87 -10.66 -1.32
C PHE A 193 9.78 -9.95 -0.53
N ASN A 194 8.53 -9.96 -1.02
CA ASN A 194 7.41 -9.37 -0.29
C ASN A 194 7.25 -10.00 1.10
N VAL A 195 7.25 -11.33 1.18
CA VAL A 195 7.01 -12.02 2.47
C VAL A 195 8.19 -11.86 3.43
N ILE A 196 9.41 -12.14 2.96
CA ILE A 196 10.60 -12.27 3.82
C ILE A 196 11.23 -10.90 4.10
N VAL A 197 11.33 -10.04 3.08
CA VAL A 197 12.06 -8.76 3.19
C VAL A 197 11.13 -7.62 3.60
N LEU A 198 9.88 -7.62 3.14
CA LEU A 198 8.95 -6.53 3.47
C LEU A 198 8.07 -6.88 4.68
N TYR A 199 7.34 -7.99 4.61
CA TYR A 199 6.25 -8.27 5.54
C TYR A 199 6.72 -8.84 6.87
N ALA A 200 7.63 -9.82 6.86
CA ALA A 200 8.12 -10.45 8.08
C ALA A 200 8.81 -9.46 9.05
N PRO A 201 9.77 -8.61 8.63
CA PRO A 201 10.36 -7.64 9.55
C PRO A 201 9.35 -6.59 10.01
N THR A 202 8.47 -6.13 9.12
CA THR A 202 7.39 -5.19 9.49
C THR A 202 6.47 -5.82 10.54
N HIS A 203 6.03 -7.06 10.34
CA HIS A 203 5.21 -7.83 11.29
C HIS A 203 5.87 -7.91 12.65
N VAL A 204 7.15 -8.27 12.69
CA VAL A 204 7.93 -8.41 13.92
C VAL A 204 8.06 -7.08 14.68
N VAL A 205 8.24 -5.96 13.98
CA VAL A 205 8.26 -4.62 14.60
C VAL A 205 6.88 -4.25 15.13
N LEU A 206 5.83 -4.37 14.31
CA LEU A 206 4.47 -3.99 14.69
C LEU A 206 3.97 -4.82 15.88
N GLN A 207 4.26 -6.13 15.91
CA GLN A 207 3.91 -7.03 17.00
C GLN A 207 4.58 -6.64 18.33
N ARG A 208 5.75 -6.00 18.30
CA ARG A 208 6.46 -5.52 19.50
C ARG A 208 5.98 -4.15 19.95
N VAL A 209 5.61 -3.28 19.01
CA VAL A 209 5.24 -1.89 19.29
C VAL A 209 3.78 -1.77 19.76
N PHE A 210 2.88 -2.59 19.22
CA PHE A 210 1.45 -2.47 19.47
C PHE A 210 0.91 -3.62 20.33
N ASP A 211 0.01 -3.27 21.26
CA ASP A 211 -0.73 -4.24 22.07
C ASP A 211 -1.60 -5.15 21.18
N PRO A 212 -1.88 -6.41 21.57
CA PRO A 212 -2.82 -7.26 20.84
C PRO A 212 -4.24 -6.65 20.84
N PRO A 213 -5.11 -7.06 19.90
CA PRO A 213 -6.47 -6.54 19.86
C PRO A 213 -7.22 -6.92 21.13
N TYR A 214 -8.07 -6.02 21.61
CA TYR A 214 -8.85 -6.30 22.81
C TYR A 214 -9.93 -7.35 22.54
N PRO A 215 -10.24 -8.23 23.52
CA PRO A 215 -11.34 -9.18 23.40
C PRO A 215 -12.65 -8.46 23.06
N VAL A 216 -13.42 -9.04 22.14
CA VAL A 216 -14.72 -8.50 21.64
C VAL A 216 -15.70 -8.21 22.79
N ASP A 217 -15.55 -8.93 23.91
CA ASP A 217 -16.43 -8.86 25.09
C ASP A 217 -15.93 -7.94 26.21
N SER A 218 -14.85 -7.18 25.98
CA SER A 218 -14.42 -6.16 26.93
C SER A 218 -15.51 -5.08 27.03
N PRO A 219 -15.93 -4.64 28.23
CA PRO A 219 -16.92 -3.57 28.35
C PRO A 219 -16.41 -2.34 27.59
N ARG A 220 -17.16 -1.95 26.56
CA ARG A 220 -16.86 -0.79 25.72
C ARG A 220 -17.10 0.45 26.58
N LYS A 221 -16.05 0.93 27.25
CA LYS A 221 -16.06 2.22 27.96
C LYS A 221 -16.20 3.36 26.96
#